data_AF-A0A401ITN4-F1
#
_entry.id   AF-A0A401ITN4-F1
#
_cell.length_a   1.000
_cell.length_b   1.000
_cell.length_c   1.000
_cell.angle_alpha   90.00
_cell.angle_beta   90.00
_cell.angle_gamma   90.00
#
_symmetry.space_group_name_H-M   'P 1'
#
loop_
_entity.id
_entity.type
_entity.pdbx_description
1 polymer ?
#
loop_
_entity_poly.entity_id
_entity_poly.type
_entity_poly.pdbx_seq_one_letter_code
_entity_poly.pdbx_strand_id
1 'polypeptide(L)'
;MNEKTFQVKLRQFIRLLKQEQKFLIADDGAALTELVPKKADFVPLFDQYAGDIGQTTRELIQEIQELQETNLLLTQQALAYQQKIMETIQKSLAKQEVPYGKAAKQVQSAEHAEIPAAIVDQSF
;
A
#
# COMPACT_ATOMS: atom_id res chain seq x y z
N MET A 1 -32.99 10.96 -19.88
CA MET A 1 -32.10 10.11 -20.70
C MET A 1 -32.82 8.81 -21.02
N ASN A 2 -32.71 8.25 -22.23
CA ASN A 2 -33.30 6.93 -22.55
C ASN A 2 -32.32 5.79 -22.18
N GLU A 3 -32.82 4.56 -22.08
CA GLU A 3 -32.01 3.39 -21.68
C GLU A 3 -30.86 3.09 -22.64
N LYS A 4 -31.06 3.18 -23.97
CA LYS A 4 -29.99 2.93 -24.94
C LYS A 4 -28.84 3.93 -24.81
N THR A 5 -29.15 5.21 -24.60
CA THR A 5 -28.16 6.26 -24.35
C THR A 5 -27.43 6.01 -23.04
N PHE A 6 -28.14 5.56 -22.00
CA PHE A 6 -27.54 5.18 -20.73
C PHE A 6 -26.58 4.00 -20.90
N GLN A 7 -26.97 2.95 -21.62
CA GLN A 7 -26.09 1.81 -21.93
C GLN A 7 -24.82 2.24 -22.68
N VAL A 8 -24.91 3.21 -23.59
CA VAL A 8 -23.71 3.78 -24.26
C VAL A 8 -22.79 4.45 -23.24
N LYS A 9 -23.35 5.19 -22.27
CA LYS A 9 -22.57 5.81 -21.19
C LYS A 9 -21.93 4.77 -20.27
N LEU A 10 -22.65 3.71 -19.89
CA LEU A 10 -22.09 2.59 -19.12
C LEU A 10 -20.92 1.93 -19.85
N ARG A 11 -21.04 1.67 -21.16
CA ARG A 11 -19.95 1.11 -21.97
C ARG A 11 -18.74 2.06 -22.06
N GLN A 12 -18.97 3.37 -22.12
CA GLN A 12 -17.88 4.35 -22.06
C GLN A 12 -17.17 4.30 -20.71
N PHE A 13 -17.94 4.19 -19.61
CA PHE A 13 -17.39 4.05 -18.27
C PHE A 13 -16.58 2.77 -18.11
N ILE A 14 -17.07 1.62 -18.61
CA ILE A 14 -16.35 0.35 -18.63
C ILE A 14 -14.99 0.47 -19.33
N ARG A 15 -14.93 1.14 -20.48
CA ARG A 15 -13.65 1.36 -21.19
C ARG A 15 -12.67 2.17 -20.35
N LEU A 16 -13.18 3.17 -19.64
CA LEU A 16 -12.39 4.01 -18.77
C LEU A 16 -11.87 3.22 -17.55
N LEU A 17 -12.69 2.37 -16.94
CA LEU A 17 -12.26 1.46 -15.86
C LEU A 17 -11.23 0.42 -16.33
N LYS A 18 -11.35 -0.09 -17.56
CA LYS A 18 -10.33 -0.97 -18.16
C LYS A 18 -9.02 -0.23 -18.45
N GLN A 19 -9.06 1.07 -18.74
CA GLN A 19 -7.85 1.88 -18.85
C GLN A 19 -7.20 2.10 -17.49
N GLU A 20 -7.98 2.44 -16.47
CA GLU A 20 -7.52 2.55 -15.09
C GLU A 20 -6.82 1.27 -14.63
N GLN A 21 -7.43 0.11 -14.87
CA GLN A 21 -6.86 -1.19 -14.56
C GLN A 21 -5.46 -1.37 -15.20
N LYS A 22 -5.32 -0.99 -16.47
CA LYS A 22 -4.03 -1.07 -17.18
C LYS A 22 -2.97 -0.16 -16.56
N PHE A 23 -3.35 1.06 -16.18
CA PHE A 23 -2.42 2.00 -15.54
C PHE A 23 -2.02 1.54 -14.14
N LEU A 24 -2.96 0.98 -13.36
CA LEU A 24 -2.67 0.39 -12.05
C LEU A 24 -1.71 -0.81 -12.15
N ILE A 25 -1.90 -1.68 -13.15
CA ILE A 25 -0.99 -2.82 -13.39
C ILE A 25 0.39 -2.34 -13.84
N ALA A 26 0.47 -1.25 -14.61
CA ALA A 26 1.71 -0.65 -15.08
C ALA A 26 2.41 0.26 -14.06
N ASP A 27 1.81 0.49 -12.88
CA ASP A 27 2.24 1.46 -11.86
C ASP A 27 2.40 2.90 -12.40
N ASP A 28 1.57 3.28 -13.38
CA ASP A 28 1.58 4.62 -14.00
C ASP A 28 0.66 5.58 -13.24
N GLY A 29 1.18 6.12 -12.13
CA GLY A 29 0.47 7.09 -11.28
C GLY A 29 0.13 8.42 -11.97
N ALA A 30 0.91 8.82 -12.98
CA ALA A 30 0.67 10.07 -13.72
C ALA A 30 -0.58 9.94 -14.58
N ALA A 31 -0.69 8.85 -15.35
CA ALA A 31 -1.87 8.56 -16.17
C ALA A 31 -3.13 8.36 -15.30
N LEU A 32 -2.99 7.78 -14.10
CA LEU A 32 -4.11 7.63 -13.15
C LEU A 32 -4.67 8.97 -12.69
N THR A 33 -3.80 9.94 -12.43
CA THR A 33 -4.20 11.28 -11.95
C THR A 33 -5.09 12.01 -12.97
N GLU A 34 -4.82 11.85 -14.27
CA GLU A 34 -5.65 12.41 -15.34
C GLU A 34 -6.99 11.69 -15.54
N LEU A 35 -7.09 10.45 -15.05
CA LEU A 35 -8.26 9.59 -15.26
C LEU A 35 -9.31 9.74 -14.16
N VAL A 36 -8.91 10.07 -12.92
CA VAL A 36 -9.82 10.38 -11.80
C VAL A 36 -10.88 11.43 -12.13
N PRO A 37 -10.57 12.62 -12.67
CA PRO A 37 -11.60 13.62 -12.99
C PRO A 37 -12.58 13.10 -14.05
N LYS A 38 -12.08 12.37 -15.05
CA LYS A 38 -12.91 11.76 -16.09
C LYS A 38 -13.87 10.72 -15.54
N LYS A 39 -13.53 10.04 -14.42
CA LYS A 39 -14.48 9.16 -13.69
C LYS A 39 -15.57 9.97 -13.00
N ALA A 40 -15.19 11.07 -12.35
CA ALA A 40 -16.12 11.89 -11.58
C ALA A 40 -17.24 12.47 -12.45
N ASP A 41 -16.96 12.79 -13.72
CA ASP A 41 -17.94 13.27 -14.70
C ASP A 41 -19.12 12.30 -14.94
N PHE A 42 -18.96 11.01 -14.63
CA PHE A 42 -20.03 10.01 -14.78
C PHE A 42 -20.96 9.93 -13.57
N VAL A 43 -20.56 10.42 -12.39
CA VAL A 43 -21.39 10.35 -11.17
C VAL A 43 -22.75 11.04 -11.36
N PRO A 44 -22.83 12.28 -11.86
CA PRO A 44 -24.11 12.93 -12.09
C PRO A 44 -24.96 12.22 -13.15
N LEU A 45 -24.32 11.57 -14.13
CA LEU A 45 -25.03 10.83 -15.19
C LEU A 45 -25.74 9.60 -14.65
N PHE A 46 -25.19 8.98 -13.60
CA PHE A 46 -25.77 7.83 -12.94
C PHE A 46 -26.91 8.25 -12.00
N ASP A 47 -26.72 9.33 -11.23
CA ASP A 47 -27.74 9.85 -10.31
C ASP A 47 -28.99 10.36 -11.04
N GLN A 48 -28.82 10.91 -12.25
CA GLN A 48 -29.92 11.47 -13.04
C GLN A 48 -30.70 10.42 -13.85
N TYR A 49 -30.27 9.16 -13.88
CA TYR A 49 -30.97 8.12 -14.63
C TYR A 49 -32.13 7.53 -13.82
N ALA A 50 -33.35 7.87 -14.22
CA ALA A 50 -34.60 7.33 -13.65
C ALA A 50 -35.38 6.44 -14.63
N GLY A 51 -34.74 5.96 -15.70
CA GLY A 51 -35.37 5.08 -16.68
C GLY A 51 -35.40 3.62 -16.22
N ASP A 52 -36.14 2.78 -16.94
CA ASP A 52 -36.18 1.35 -16.67
C ASP A 52 -34.81 0.71 -16.84
N ILE A 53 -34.56 -0.33 -16.03
CA ILE A 53 -33.33 -1.11 -16.05
C ILE A 53 -33.66 -2.51 -16.56
N GLY A 54 -33.49 -2.68 -17.88
CA GLY A 54 -33.55 -3.96 -18.56
C GLY A 54 -32.32 -4.83 -18.30
N GLN A 55 -32.38 -6.07 -18.78
CA GLN A 55 -31.36 -7.10 -18.52
C GLN A 55 -29.95 -6.68 -18.94
N THR A 56 -29.79 -6.16 -20.16
CA THR A 56 -28.49 -5.68 -20.67
C THR A 56 -27.91 -4.55 -19.82
N THR A 57 -28.75 -3.67 -19.30
CA THR A 57 -28.31 -2.57 -18.43
C THR A 57 -27.79 -3.13 -17.10
N ARG A 58 -28.44 -4.16 -16.54
CA ARG A 58 -27.98 -4.84 -15.31
C ARG A 58 -26.63 -5.51 -15.51
N GLU A 59 -26.44 -6.21 -16.64
CA GLU A 59 -25.17 -6.85 -16.97
C GLU A 59 -24.02 -5.84 -17.07
N LEU A 60 -24.26 -4.69 -17.69
CA LEU A 60 -23.27 -3.61 -17.76
C LEU A 60 -22.95 -3.02 -16.39
N ILE A 61 -23.95 -2.85 -15.52
CA ILE A 61 -23.74 -2.38 -14.14
C ILE A 61 -22.92 -3.38 -13.34
N GLN A 62 -23.20 -4.68 -13.50
CA GLN A 62 -22.44 -5.73 -12.82
C GLN A 62 -20.97 -5.73 -13.28
N GLU A 63 -20.69 -5.65 -14.59
CA GLU A 63 -19.32 -5.53 -15.10
C GLU A 63 -18.60 -4.29 -14.53
N ILE A 64 -19.31 -3.17 -14.40
CA ILE A 64 -18.77 -1.95 -13.78
C ILE A 64 -18.39 -2.19 -12.31
N GLN A 65 -19.23 -2.88 -11.54
CA GLN A 65 -18.97 -3.19 -10.13
C GLN A 65 -17.73 -4.07 -9.99
N GLU A 66 -17.66 -5.16 -10.76
CA GLU A 66 -16.51 -6.09 -10.74
C GLU A 66 -15.20 -5.37 -11.12
N LEU A 67 -15.23 -4.49 -12.13
CA LEU A 67 -14.06 -3.69 -12.52
C LEU A 67 -13.64 -2.70 -11.44
N GLN A 68 -14.59 -2.03 -10.78
CA GLN A 68 -14.28 -1.09 -9.70
C GLN A 68 -13.70 -1.79 -8.48
N GLU A 69 -14.23 -2.96 -8.11
CA GLU A 69 -13.67 -3.79 -7.04
C GLU A 69 -12.23 -4.21 -7.35
N THR A 70 -11.99 -4.62 -8.60
CA THR A 70 -10.64 -4.99 -9.06
C THR A 70 -9.69 -3.80 -9.00
N ASN A 71 -10.09 -2.63 -9.51
CA ASN A 71 -9.26 -1.44 -9.51
C ASN A 71 -8.99 -0.93 -8.08
N LEU A 72 -9.98 -1.04 -7.19
CA LEU A 72 -9.80 -0.73 -5.76
C LEU A 72 -8.75 -1.65 -5.14
N LEU A 73 -8.84 -2.95 -5.39
CA LEU A 73 -7.88 -3.93 -4.88
C LEU A 73 -6.46 -3.62 -5.37
N LEU A 74 -6.28 -3.36 -6.66
CA LEU A 74 -4.97 -3.01 -7.24
C LEU A 74 -4.42 -1.72 -6.60
N THR A 75 -5.27 -0.72 -6.39
CA THR A 75 -4.89 0.53 -5.72
C THR A 75 -4.42 0.27 -4.28
N GLN A 76 -5.17 -0.54 -3.52
CA GLN A 76 -4.80 -0.92 -2.15
C GLN A 76 -3.47 -1.68 -2.10
N GLN A 77 -3.24 -2.58 -3.07
CA GLN A 77 -1.99 -3.32 -3.17
C GLN A 77 -0.80 -2.39 -3.46
N ALA A 78 -0.95 -1.43 -4.37
CA ALA A 78 0.07 -0.43 -4.68
C ALA A 78 0.42 0.41 -3.43
N LEU A 79 -0.59 0.89 -2.71
CA LEU A 79 -0.39 1.65 -1.46
C LEU A 79 0.30 0.81 -0.38
N ALA A 80 -0.12 -0.43 -0.18
CA ALA A 80 0.50 -1.33 0.80
C ALA A 80 1.97 -1.61 0.48
N TYR A 81 2.30 -1.79 -0.81
CA TYR A 81 3.68 -1.96 -1.26
C TYR A 81 4.54 -0.72 -0.98
N GLN A 82 4.03 0.48 -1.30
CA GLN A 82 4.72 1.74 -1.02
C GLN A 82 4.96 1.95 0.48
N GLN A 83 3.95 1.66 1.32
CA GLN A 83 4.09 1.70 2.79
C GLN A 83 5.19 0.76 3.26
N LYS A 84 5.24 -0.46 2.71
CA LYS A 84 6.26 -1.45 3.09
C LYS A 84 7.67 -1.02 2.75
N ILE A 85 7.87 -0.39 1.59
CA ILE A 85 9.16 0.21 1.22
C ILE A 85 9.54 1.29 2.21
N MET A 86 8.63 2.22 2.51
CA MET A 86 8.88 3.32 3.43
C MET A 86 9.28 2.83 4.83
N GLU A 87 8.56 1.85 5.38
CA GLU A 87 8.92 1.22 6.65
C GLU A 87 10.33 0.61 6.62
N THR A 88 10.70 -0.01 5.50
CA THR A 88 12.01 -0.67 5.34
C THR A 88 13.14 0.35 5.28
N ILE A 89 12.94 1.47 4.58
CA ILE A 89 13.87 2.60 4.55
C ILE A 89 14.04 3.17 5.95
N GLN A 90 12.94 3.48 6.65
CA GLN A 90 12.97 4.01 8.02
C GLN A 90 13.71 3.07 8.99
N LYS A 91 13.45 1.76 8.92
CA LYS A 91 14.14 0.74 9.73
C LYS A 91 15.64 0.67 9.41
N SER A 92 16.03 0.89 8.16
CA SER A 92 17.44 0.88 7.75
C SER A 92 18.19 2.12 8.25
N LEU A 93 17.55 3.30 8.18
CA LEU A 93 18.10 4.55 8.71
C LEU A 93 18.23 4.52 10.23
N ALA A 94 17.21 4.03 10.96
CA ALA A 94 17.26 3.89 12.42
C ALA A 94 18.38 2.95 12.90
N LYS A 95 18.76 1.94 12.10
CA LYS A 95 19.90 1.06 12.40
C LYS A 95 21.25 1.73 12.16
N GLN A 96 21.35 2.71 11.27
CA GLN A 96 22.58 3.47 11.03
C GLN A 96 22.88 4.51 12.12
N GLU A 97 21.88 4.99 12.87
CA GLU A 97 22.05 5.93 14.00
C GLU A 97 22.60 5.28 15.30
N VAL A 98 22.99 4.01 15.28
CA VAL A 98 23.79 3.40 16.36
C VAL A 98 25.27 3.34 15.93
N PRO A 99 26.03 4.45 15.97
CA PRO A 99 27.45 4.40 15.70
C PRO A 99 28.18 3.81 16.90
N TYR A 100 29.15 2.95 16.58
CA TYR A 100 30.26 2.47 17.40
C TYR A 100 30.88 3.57 18.30
N GLY A 101 30.25 3.89 19.43
CA GLY A 101 30.70 4.98 20.32
C GLY A 101 30.50 4.74 21.82
N LYS A 102 29.90 3.62 22.24
CA LYS A 102 29.71 3.29 23.67
C LYS A 102 30.25 1.91 24.03
N ALA A 103 31.56 1.73 23.94
CA ALA A 103 32.27 0.71 24.71
C ALA A 103 33.76 1.09 24.90
N ALA A 104 34.05 2.36 25.13
CA ALA A 104 35.35 2.79 25.66
C ALA A 104 35.09 3.61 26.92
N LYS A 105 34.84 2.91 28.03
CA LYS A 105 35.07 3.32 29.43
C LYS A 105 34.24 2.43 30.35
N GLN A 106 34.85 1.37 30.83
CA GLN A 106 34.70 0.87 32.20
C GLN A 106 35.89 -0.04 32.47
N VAL A 107 37.02 0.60 32.73
CA VAL A 107 38.15 0.01 33.45
C VAL A 107 38.26 0.82 34.74
N GLN A 108 38.25 0.09 35.87
CA GLN A 108 38.53 0.50 37.27
C GLN A 108 37.35 1.25 37.96
N SER A 109 36.83 0.85 39.14
CA SER A 109 37.46 0.14 40.29
C SER A 109 36.43 -0.42 41.29
N ALA A 110 36.91 -1.37 42.11
CA ALA A 110 36.41 -1.86 43.42
C ALA A 110 35.21 -2.82 43.36
N GLU A 111 35.17 -3.96 44.07
CA GLU A 111 35.74 -4.27 45.37
C GLU A 111 35.82 -5.80 45.56
N HIS A 112 36.78 -6.22 46.38
CA HIS A 112 37.18 -7.57 46.76
C HIS A 112 36.07 -8.64 46.91
N ALA A 113 36.24 -9.77 46.22
CA ALA A 113 35.67 -11.05 46.62
C ALA A 113 36.81 -12.04 46.85
N GLU A 114 36.88 -12.52 48.09
CA GLU A 114 37.92 -13.34 48.69
C GLU A 114 38.15 -14.65 47.90
N ILE A 115 39.41 -14.94 47.58
CA ILE A 115 39.85 -16.25 47.09
C ILE A 115 40.15 -17.10 48.33
N PRO A 116 39.46 -18.23 48.57
CA PRO A 116 39.90 -19.16 49.61
C PRO A 116 41.22 -19.82 49.19
N ALA A 117 42.26 -19.53 49.96
CA ALA A 117 43.58 -20.13 49.82
C ALA A 117 43.60 -21.58 50.35
N ALA A 118 43.73 -22.54 49.43
CA ALA A 118 44.31 -23.86 49.66
C ALA A 118 44.91 -24.24 48.30
N ILE A 119 46.23 -24.32 48.10
CA ILE A 119 47.17 -25.26 48.72
C ILE A 119 48.55 -24.58 48.74
N VAL A 120 49.19 -24.57 49.92
CA VAL A 120 50.59 -24.20 50.09
C VAL A 120 51.44 -25.39 49.64
N ASP A 121 52.20 -25.22 48.56
CA ASP A 121 53.44 -25.96 48.33
C ASP A 121 54.58 -25.14 48.92
N GLN A 122 55.29 -25.71 49.91
CA GLN A 122 56.70 -25.42 50.17
C GLN A 122 57.28 -26.48 51.12
N SER A 123 57.85 -27.51 50.49
CA SER A 123 59.23 -27.96 50.72
C SER A 123 59.98 -27.33 51.91
N PHE A 124 60.29 -28.16 52.92
CA PHE A 124 61.61 -28.30 53.56
C PHE A 124 61.74 -29.72 54.13
#